data_AF-A0A5N6H8I6-F1
#
_entry.id   AF-A0A5N6H8I6-F1
#
_cell.length_a   1.000
_cell.length_b   1.000
_cell.length_c   1.000
_cell.angle_alpha   90.00
_cell.angle_beta   90.00
_cell.angle_gamma   90.00
#
_symmetry.space_group_name_H-M   'P 1'
#
loop_
_entity.id
_entity.type
_entity.pdbx_description
1 polymer ?
#
loop_
_entity_poly.entity_id
_entity_poly.type
_entity_poly.pdbx_seq_one_letter_code
_entity_poly.pdbx_strand_id
1 'polypeptide(L)'
;MDDTQIHEWRAKCLYAYEDPGISHIKCYTASAIIGDERLLRGEILCLLRLFRGRLRNKGMENHVIAPVLMISLMRPQHARIIEGYFDGKELVDQ
;
A
#
# COMPACT_ATOMS: atom_id res chain seq x y z
N MET A 1 10.90 -7.00 29.64
CA MET A 1 10.85 -5.94 28.62
C MET A 1 9.43 -5.97 28.11
N ASP A 2 8.68 -4.89 28.32
CA ASP A 2 7.22 -4.85 28.17
C ASP A 2 6.82 -4.90 26.69
N ASP A 3 6.25 -6.03 26.26
CA ASP A 3 5.81 -6.31 24.88
C ASP A 3 4.52 -5.56 24.49
N THR A 4 3.98 -4.71 25.38
CA THR A 4 2.64 -4.12 25.24
C THR A 4 2.61 -2.77 24.51
N GLN A 5 3.71 -2.33 23.87
CA GLN A 5 3.82 -0.96 23.33
C GLN A 5 4.21 -0.81 21.85
N ILE A 6 4.00 -1.81 21.00
CA ILE A 6 4.10 -1.62 19.54
C ILE A 6 2.78 -1.97 18.87
N HIS A 7 1.72 -1.19 19.15
CA HIS A 7 0.51 -1.18 18.32
C HIS A 7 0.62 -0.20 17.14
N GLU A 8 1.83 0.29 16.83
CA GLU A 8 2.01 1.37 15.87
C GLU A 8 2.07 0.82 14.44
N TRP A 9 0.93 0.92 13.75
CA TRP A 9 0.87 0.75 12.31
C TRP A 9 1.53 1.94 11.63
N ARG A 10 2.51 1.68 10.76
CA ARG A 10 3.22 2.72 10.00
C ARG A 10 3.11 2.45 8.51
N ALA A 11 3.00 3.51 7.72
CA ALA A 11 3.10 3.45 6.27
C ALA A 11 4.01 4.57 5.77
N LYS A 12 4.88 4.26 4.81
CA LYS A 12 5.69 5.28 4.13
C LYS A 12 5.68 5.05 2.63
N CYS A 13 5.39 6.11 1.89
CA CYS A 13 5.54 6.16 0.44
C CYS A 13 7.00 6.50 0.13
N LEU A 14 7.63 5.71 -0.74
CA LEU A 14 9.03 5.88 -1.12
C LEU A 14 9.16 6.69 -2.42
N TYR A 15 8.33 6.40 -3.43
CA TYR A 15 8.40 7.04 -4.74
C TYR A 15 7.03 7.14 -5.42
N ALA A 16 6.80 8.25 -6.12
CA ALA A 16 5.69 8.46 -7.04
C ALA A 16 6.27 8.76 -8.42
N TYR A 17 6.33 7.76 -9.30
CA TYR A 17 6.80 7.94 -10.68
C TYR A 17 5.66 8.38 -11.60
N GLU A 18 5.99 9.15 -12.63
CA GLU A 18 5.07 9.55 -13.70
C GLU A 18 5.15 8.60 -14.91
N ASP A 19 6.19 7.76 -14.97
CA ASP A 19 6.39 6.79 -16.05
C ASP A 19 5.40 5.61 -15.94
N PRO A 20 4.57 5.36 -16.97
CA PRO A 20 3.61 4.25 -17.00
C PRO A 20 4.23 2.85 -17.09
N GLY A 21 5.51 2.72 -17.41
CA GLY A 21 6.21 1.42 -17.46
C GLY A 21 6.67 0.87 -16.10
N ILE A 22 6.50 1.62 -15.02
CA ILE A 22 6.96 1.27 -13.66
C ILE A 22 5.79 1.38 -12.69
N SER A 23 5.79 0.59 -11.61
CA SER A 23 4.88 0.82 -10.49
C SER A 23 4.94 2.27 -10.06
N HIS A 24 3.85 2.98 -10.34
CA HIS A 24 3.72 4.41 -10.13
C HIS A 24 3.95 4.75 -8.66
N ILE A 25 3.55 3.90 -7.72
CA ILE A 25 3.81 4.11 -6.29
C ILE A 25 4.51 2.89 -5.71
N LYS A 26 5.51 3.13 -4.87
CA LYS A 26 6.07 2.11 -3.97
C LYS A 26 5.88 2.54 -2.53
N CYS A 27 5.30 1.68 -1.70
CA CYS A 27 5.16 1.93 -0.27
C CYS A 27 5.51 0.71 0.56
N TYR A 28 5.80 0.95 1.84
CA TYR A 28 5.90 -0.12 2.82
C TYR A 28 4.99 0.17 4.01
N THR A 29 4.41 -0.89 4.56
CA THR A 29 3.66 -0.87 5.81
C THR A 29 4.33 -1.75 6.84
N ALA A 30 4.26 -1.37 8.12
CA ALA A 30 4.74 -2.19 9.23
C ALA A 30 3.66 -2.30 10.29
N SER A 31 3.41 -3.52 10.76
CA SER A 31 2.45 -3.83 11.81
C SER A 31 3.01 -4.88 12.77
N ALA A 32 2.63 -4.80 14.05
CA ALA A 32 2.93 -5.84 15.02
C ALA A 32 1.92 -7.01 15.01
N ILE A 33 0.93 -6.97 14.12
CA ILE A 33 -0.05 -8.04 13.96
C ILE A 33 0.66 -9.29 13.43
N ILE A 34 0.27 -10.46 13.94
CA ILE A 34 0.67 -11.75 13.38
C ILE A 34 -0.11 -11.94 12.09
N GLY A 35 0.61 -11.94 10.97
CA GLY A 35 0.00 -12.11 9.65
C GLY A 35 -0.50 -13.53 9.42
N ASP A 36 -1.65 -13.66 8.77
CA ASP A 36 -2.14 -14.88 8.13
C ASP A 36 -2.27 -14.63 6.61
N GLU A 37 -2.96 -15.50 5.87
CA GLU A 37 -3.17 -15.31 4.42
C GLU A 37 -4.14 -14.16 4.10
N ARG A 38 -4.85 -13.59 5.07
CA ARG A 38 -5.82 -12.53 4.85
C ARG A 38 -5.14 -11.16 4.84
N LEU A 39 -5.70 -10.24 4.07
CA LEU A 39 -5.27 -8.85 4.09
C LEU A 39 -5.66 -8.19 5.41
N LEU A 40 -4.72 -7.41 5.95
CA LEU A 40 -4.93 -6.57 7.11
C LEU A 40 -5.68 -5.31 6.71
N ARG A 41 -6.58 -4.85 7.58
CA ARG A 41 -7.29 -3.57 7.39
C ARG A 41 -6.34 -2.38 7.13
N GLY A 42 -5.16 -2.40 7.75
CA GLY A 42 -4.14 -1.36 7.56
C GLY A 42 -3.57 -1.34 6.13
N GLU A 43 -3.41 -2.50 5.50
CA GLU A 43 -2.94 -2.64 4.12
C GLU A 43 -3.95 -2.00 3.16
N ILE A 44 -5.23 -2.41 3.28
CA ILE A 44 -6.33 -1.89 2.45
C ILE A 44 -6.47 -0.37 2.62
N LEU A 45 -6.42 0.13 3.86
CA LEU A 45 -6.49 1.57 4.12
C LEU A 45 -5.31 2.35 3.55
N CYS A 46 -4.11 1.75 3.51
CA CYS A 46 -2.94 2.36 2.89
C CYS A 46 -3.15 2.52 1.39
N LEU A 47 -3.53 1.44 0.72
CA LEU A 47 -3.83 1.40 -0.71
C LEU A 47 -4.88 2.47 -1.07
N LEU A 48 -6.03 2.49 -0.38
CA LEU A 48 -7.08 3.48 -0.61
C LEU A 48 -6.60 4.93 -0.43
N ARG A 49 -5.75 5.19 0.57
CA ARG A 49 -5.19 6.53 0.79
C ARG A 49 -4.23 6.94 -0.33
N LEU A 50 -3.44 6.00 -0.85
CA LEU A 50 -2.53 6.23 -1.97
C LEU A 50 -3.31 6.49 -3.27
N PHE A 51 -4.33 5.68 -3.57
CA PHE A 51 -5.22 5.92 -4.72
C PHE A 51 -5.95 7.25 -4.62
N ARG A 52 -6.51 7.59 -3.45
CA ARG A 52 -7.15 8.88 -3.23
C ARG A 52 -6.17 10.06 -3.41
N GLY A 53 -4.92 9.91 -2.96
CA GLY A 53 -3.87 10.89 -3.19
C GLY A 53 -3.56 11.06 -4.67
N ARG A 54 -3.46 9.95 -5.41
CA ARG A 54 -3.26 9.92 -6.86
C ARG A 54 -4.38 10.62 -7.62
N LEU A 55 -5.62 10.22 -7.40
CA LEU A 55 -6.79 10.77 -8.11
C LEU A 55 -6.98 12.29 -7.89
N ARG A 56 -6.44 12.83 -6.79
CA ARG A 56 -6.47 14.28 -6.52
C ARG A 56 -5.31 15.05 -7.17
N ASN A 57 -4.30 14.37 -7.70
CA ASN A 57 -3.14 15.02 -8.30
C ASN A 57 -3.40 15.31 -9.78
N LYS A 58 -3.45 16.60 -10.15
CA LYS A 58 -3.73 17.07 -11.52
C LYS A 58 -2.75 16.52 -12.56
N GLY A 59 -1.48 16.28 -12.21
CA GLY A 59 -0.50 15.71 -13.16
C GLY A 59 -0.74 14.24 -13.52
N MET A 60 -1.69 13.57 -12.86
CA MET A 60 -1.93 12.11 -12.99
C MET A 60 -3.28 11.77 -13.62
N GLU A 61 -4.03 12.77 -14.08
CA GLU A 61 -5.35 12.62 -14.69
C GLU A 61 -5.36 11.74 -15.94
N ASN A 62 -4.25 11.64 -16.66
CA ASN A 62 -4.10 10.78 -17.84
C ASN A 62 -3.73 9.33 -17.50
N HIS A 63 -3.42 9.02 -16.24
CA HIS A 63 -2.99 7.70 -15.78
C HIS A 63 -4.08 7.05 -14.93
N VAL A 64 -5.14 6.62 -15.60
CA VAL A 64 -6.34 6.02 -14.96
C VAL A 64 -5.99 4.75 -14.20
N ILE A 65 -5.01 3.98 -14.67
CA ILE A 65 -4.49 2.78 -14.01
C ILE A 65 -3.14 3.13 -13.39
N ALA A 66 -3.10 3.22 -12.06
CA ALA A 66 -1.90 3.58 -11.32
C ALA A 66 -1.50 2.45 -10.34
N PRO A 67 -0.74 1.43 -10.78
CA PRO A 67 -0.24 0.38 -9.90
C PRO A 67 0.51 0.91 -8.66
N VAL A 68 0.17 0.33 -7.52
CA VAL A 68 0.81 0.50 -6.22
C VAL A 68 1.42 -0.84 -5.84
N LEU A 69 2.74 -0.84 -5.70
CA LEU A 69 3.48 -1.94 -5.11
C LEU A 69 3.66 -1.67 -3.62
N MET A 70 3.04 -2.48 -2.77
CA MET A 70 3.12 -2.35 -1.32
C MET A 70 3.85 -3.55 -0.72
N ILE A 71 4.84 -3.28 0.12
CA ILE A 71 5.50 -4.30 0.95
C ILE A 71 4.93 -4.20 2.37
N SER A 72 4.19 -5.21 2.81
CA SER A 72 3.63 -5.25 4.16
C SER A 72 4.45 -6.15 5.08
N LEU A 73 5.01 -5.55 6.13
CA LEU A 73 5.82 -6.20 7.16
C LEU A 73 4.97 -6.47 8.41
N MET A 74 4.97 -7.73 8.85
CA MET A 74 4.14 -8.27 9.93
C MET A 74 4.97 -9.16 10.86
N ARG A 75 4.50 -9.36 12.10
CA ARG A 75 5.19 -10.21 13.07
C ARG A 75 4.90 -11.72 12.82
N PRO A 76 5.74 -12.61 13.35
CA PRO A 76 7.08 -12.36 13.87
C PRO A 76 8.08 -11.98 12.76
N GLN A 77 7.97 -12.57 11.58
CA GLN A 77 8.82 -12.32 10.39
C GLN A 77 8.05 -12.60 9.09
N HIS A 78 6.83 -12.07 8.95
CA HIS A 78 6.06 -12.22 7.71
C HIS A 78 6.16 -10.95 6.89
N ALA A 79 6.52 -11.10 5.62
CA ALA A 79 6.44 -10.03 4.63
C ALA A 79 5.59 -10.52 3.47
N ARG A 80 4.72 -9.65 2.96
CA ARG A 80 4.01 -9.91 1.70
C ARG A 80 4.12 -8.72 0.77
N ILE A 81 4.09 -9.03 -0.52
CA ILE A 81 3.97 -8.05 -1.58
C ILE A 81 2.49 -8.02 -1.95
N ILE A 82 1.93 -6.82 -2.06
CA ILE A 82 0.57 -6.59 -2.54
C ILE A 82 0.69 -5.66 -3.73
N GLU A 83 0.23 -6.13 -4.88
CA GLU A 83 0.11 -5.31 -6.08
C GLU A 83 -1.35 -4.88 -6.22
N GLY A 84 -1.60 -3.60 -5.96
CA GLY A 84 -2.92 -3.02 -6.10
C GLY A 84 -2.98 -2.05 -7.27
N TYR A 85 -4.07 -2.02 -8.02
CA TYR A 85 -4.37 -0.90 -8.90
C TYR A 85 -5.84 -0.51 -8.79
N PHE A 86 -6.11 0.76 -9.05
CA PHE A 86 -7.48 1.26 -9.21
C PHE A 86 -7.71 1.49 -10.70
N ASP A 87 -8.77 0.91 -11.26
CA ASP A 87 -9.09 1.00 -12.69
C ASP A 87 -10.09 2.12 -13.04
N GLY A 88 -10.47 2.92 -12.04
CA GLY A 88 -11.51 3.95 -12.14
C GLY A 88 -12.87 3.50 -11.59
N LYS A 89 -13.08 2.21 -11.34
CA LYS A 89 -14.33 1.64 -10.82
C LYS A 89 -14.09 0.83 -9.55
N GLU A 90 -13.12 -0.07 -9.57
CA GLU A 90 -12.84 -1.01 -8.50
C GLU A 90 -11.34 -0.99 -8.13
N LEU A 91 -11.08 -1.36 -6.87
CA LEU A 91 -9.73 -1.67 -6.41
C LEU A 91 -9.49 -3.15 -6.68
N VAL A 92 -8.46 -3.46 -7.47
CA VAL A 92 -8.00 -4.82 -7.74
C VAL A 92 -6.66 -5.03 -7.02
N ASP A 93 -6.57 -6.08 -6.21
CA ASP A 93 -5.34 -6.51 -5.55
C ASP A 93 -4.97 -7.95 -5.95
N GLN A 94 -3.68 -8.20 -6.13
CA GLN A 94 -3.07 -9.51 -6.39
C GLN A 94 -1.95 -9.79 -5.39
#